data_AF-A0A832GMM7-F1
#
_entry.id   AF-A0A832GMM7-F1
#
_cell.length_a   1.000
_cell.length_b   1.000
_cell.length_c   1.000
_cell.angle_alpha   90.00
_cell.angle_beta   90.00
_cell.angle_gamma   90.00
#
_symmetry.space_group_name_H-M   'P 1'
#
loop_
_entity.id
_entity.type
_entity.pdbx_description
1 polymer ?
#
loop_
_entity_poly.entity_id
_entity_poly.type
_entity_poly.pdbx_seq_one_letter_code
_entity_poly.pdbx_strand_id
1 'polypeptide(L)'
;MSKSTRTTAPETMRAYRLVAPNTLRWEQVAVPAPQPHEALLRIHACGLCGTDLHLKTRGHYYWNERPMTLGHEIVAEIVSLPLDYAGELHVGDDVVVDPQIVCGACHFCRRGRLNLCERLEHLGLSIDGGFAEYLAAPVRNLYRVPSDAPRESLWRYALAEPVATCVAGMRLANPQPDETVAVVGLGFFGQVYAQLARLWGVERVIALEPNPARRAVAHAIGAAMPLYEYMQSPGIDHLGRRLPDALLARQVSSVARQMGRRRVLCETYGCSGWNISFAEQKWIADNLFVQGVTYMNQHLALYSMWGGRKRDFPPSIFYQQPWWKHYRYLSDYMARVTLMLQSGTPCSELLVLHTIGSGWATFRPDDQQQCARYGEACMRVSTWLNEMQHDHDFGDELIMQKHARVEGDYLRIGQALYRLIVIPPALTLARSTVQLLREWLDAGGRVITVGEVASQIEGVPAADQLAALWNHPSVVRLPEDFAALQETVDALLRPMVRVTYPNGNICRSVYARVV
;
A
#
# COMPACT_ATOMS: atom_id res chain seq x y z
N MET A 1 32.85 14.95 -38.12
CA MET A 1 33.12 15.57 -36.81
C MET A 1 32.16 14.99 -35.78
N SER A 2 32.72 14.28 -34.81
CA SER A 2 32.04 13.50 -33.76
C SER A 2 31.21 14.39 -32.84
N LYS A 3 29.91 14.10 -32.71
CA LYS A 3 29.10 14.49 -31.54
C LYS A 3 28.93 13.26 -30.66
N SER A 4 29.99 12.92 -29.94
CA SER A 4 29.94 12.02 -28.79
C SER A 4 29.19 12.73 -27.67
N THR A 5 27.96 12.33 -27.39
CA THR A 5 27.31 12.59 -26.11
C THR A 5 28.00 11.73 -25.06
N ARG A 6 29.10 12.25 -24.48
CA ARG A 6 29.73 11.67 -23.29
C ARG A 6 28.78 11.84 -22.11
N THR A 7 28.04 10.81 -21.75
CA THR A 7 27.50 10.66 -20.40
C THR A 7 28.67 10.29 -19.47
N THR A 8 28.95 11.13 -18.48
CA THR A 8 30.10 11.03 -17.59
C THR A 8 29.81 10.05 -16.45
N ALA A 9 29.82 8.75 -16.74
CA ALA A 9 30.00 7.77 -15.66
C ALA A 9 31.40 7.99 -15.03
N PRO A 10 31.54 7.86 -13.70
CA PRO A 10 32.84 8.00 -13.04
C PRO A 10 33.79 6.88 -13.48
N GLU A 11 35.11 7.08 -13.31
CA GLU A 11 36.10 6.03 -13.62
C GLU A 11 35.93 4.80 -12.71
N THR A 12 35.51 5.04 -11.46
CA THR A 12 35.26 3.98 -10.47
C THR A 12 33.90 4.15 -9.81
N MET A 13 33.37 3.06 -9.29
CA MET A 13 32.14 2.96 -8.55
C MET A 13 32.31 2.14 -7.29
N ARG A 14 31.37 2.27 -6.36
CA ARG A 14 31.25 1.35 -5.21
C ARG A 14 30.50 0.09 -5.63
N ALA A 15 31.01 -1.05 -5.19
CA ALA A 15 30.36 -2.35 -5.31
C ALA A 15 30.50 -3.14 -4.01
N TYR A 16 29.49 -3.92 -3.65
CA TYR A 16 29.52 -4.84 -2.51
C TYR A 16 29.86 -6.24 -3.01
N ARG A 17 31.11 -6.64 -2.80
CA ARG A 17 31.71 -7.80 -3.45
C ARG A 17 31.97 -8.95 -2.49
N LEU A 18 31.63 -10.15 -2.93
CA LEU A 18 32.03 -11.39 -2.30
C LEU A 18 33.47 -11.68 -2.71
N VAL A 19 34.41 -11.49 -1.79
CA VAL A 19 35.85 -11.68 -2.06
C VAL A 19 36.37 -13.05 -1.63
N ALA A 20 35.67 -13.68 -0.68
CA ALA A 20 35.92 -15.03 -0.17
C ALA A 20 34.64 -15.53 0.52
N PRO A 21 34.50 -16.83 0.82
CA PRO A 21 33.34 -17.32 1.56
C PRO A 21 33.14 -16.54 2.86
N ASN A 22 31.90 -16.18 3.14
CA ASN A 22 31.45 -15.34 4.26
C ASN A 22 32.05 -13.93 4.33
N THR A 23 32.79 -13.50 3.31
CA THR A 23 33.51 -12.23 3.30
C THR A 23 32.98 -11.34 2.19
N LEU A 24 32.07 -10.43 2.54
CA LEU A 24 31.59 -9.36 1.67
C LEU A 24 32.23 -8.03 2.10
N ARG A 25 32.64 -7.21 1.13
CA ARG A 25 33.25 -5.90 1.39
C ARG A 25 32.77 -4.87 0.37
N TRP A 26 32.65 -3.64 0.83
CA TRP A 26 32.57 -2.50 -0.08
C TRP A 26 33.94 -2.28 -0.70
N GLU A 27 34.00 -2.29 -2.03
CA GLU A 27 35.20 -2.03 -2.80
C GLU A 27 34.94 -0.90 -3.81
N GLN A 28 35.98 -0.12 -4.06
CA GLN A 28 36.00 0.83 -5.16
C GLN A 28 36.56 0.10 -6.40
N VAL A 29 35.73 -0.08 -7.42
CA VAL A 29 36.07 -0.84 -8.63
C VAL A 29 35.83 0.00 -9.88
N ALA A 30 36.43 -0.36 -11.02
CA ALA A 30 36.15 0.33 -12.27
C ALA A 30 34.67 0.22 -12.66
N VAL A 31 34.08 1.30 -13.20
CA VAL A 31 32.78 1.20 -13.88
C VAL A 31 32.95 0.29 -15.10
N PRO A 32 32.06 -0.69 -15.33
CA PRO A 32 32.22 -1.62 -16.44
C PRO A 32 32.11 -0.88 -17.79
N ALA A 33 33.03 -1.17 -18.70
CA ALA A 33 32.93 -0.72 -20.08
C ALA A 33 31.95 -1.65 -20.83
N PRO A 34 30.80 -1.15 -21.32
CA PRO A 34 29.82 -1.98 -22.00
C PRO A 34 30.41 -2.55 -23.31
N GLN A 35 30.15 -3.83 -23.58
CA GLN A 35 30.44 -4.46 -24.86
C GLN A 35 29.54 -3.91 -25.98
N PRO A 36 29.84 -4.17 -27.27
CA PRO A 36 29.07 -3.61 -28.39
C PRO A 36 27.56 -3.90 -28.41
N HIS A 37 27.07 -4.85 -27.61
CA HIS A 37 25.66 -5.23 -27.54
C HIS A 37 25.04 -4.95 -26.16
N GLU A 38 25.77 -4.26 -25.29
CA GLU A 38 25.40 -3.97 -23.92
C GLU A 38 25.07 -2.50 -23.73
N ALA A 39 24.15 -2.25 -22.80
CA ALA A 39 23.94 -0.93 -22.22
C ALA A 39 24.77 -0.77 -20.95
N LEU A 40 25.18 0.45 -20.65
CA LEU A 40 25.58 0.81 -19.29
C LEU A 40 24.34 1.25 -18.51
N LEU A 41 24.16 0.70 -17.33
CA LEU A 41 23.01 0.94 -16.46
C LEU A 41 23.47 1.59 -15.15
N ARG A 42 22.69 2.54 -14.64
CA ARG A 42 22.82 3.08 -13.28
C ARG A 42 21.75 2.48 -12.40
N ILE A 43 22.17 1.72 -11.39
CA ILE A 43 21.25 0.93 -10.56
C ILE A 43 20.45 1.87 -9.64
N HIS A 44 19.13 1.71 -9.61
CA HIS A 44 18.26 2.36 -8.62
C HIS A 44 18.11 1.50 -7.37
N ALA A 45 17.84 0.20 -7.57
CA ALA A 45 17.73 -0.77 -6.51
C ALA A 45 18.09 -2.18 -7.01
N CYS A 46 18.57 -3.01 -6.09
CA CYS A 46 18.72 -4.45 -6.30
C CYS A 46 18.16 -5.19 -5.09
N GLY A 47 17.25 -6.13 -5.32
CA GLY A 47 16.70 -6.99 -4.29
C GLY A 47 17.73 -7.99 -3.76
N LEU A 48 17.54 -8.41 -2.51
CA LEU A 48 18.38 -9.38 -1.81
C LEU A 48 17.69 -10.74 -1.81
N CYS A 49 18.27 -11.71 -2.52
CA CYS A 49 17.72 -13.04 -2.65
C CYS A 49 18.35 -14.03 -1.67
N GLY A 50 17.62 -15.10 -1.33
CA GLY A 50 18.18 -16.23 -0.58
C GLY A 50 19.40 -16.85 -1.29
N THR A 51 19.43 -16.81 -2.61
CA THR A 51 20.57 -17.25 -3.43
C THR A 51 21.85 -16.46 -3.13
N ASP A 52 21.77 -15.15 -2.88
CA ASP A 52 22.93 -14.33 -2.49
C ASP A 52 23.49 -14.78 -1.13
N LEU A 53 22.63 -15.18 -0.19
CA LEU A 53 23.04 -15.73 1.11
C LEU A 53 23.69 -17.11 0.97
N HIS A 54 23.18 -17.95 0.07
CA HIS A 54 23.79 -19.25 -0.23
C HIS A 54 25.17 -19.08 -0.86
N LEU A 55 25.30 -18.18 -1.84
CA LEU A 55 26.58 -17.79 -2.45
C LEU A 55 27.57 -17.30 -1.40
N LYS A 56 27.14 -16.37 -0.54
CA LYS A 56 27.97 -15.87 0.56
C LYS A 56 28.48 -17.01 1.44
N THR A 57 27.62 -17.92 1.86
CA THR A 57 27.95 -18.90 2.90
C THR A 57 28.71 -20.11 2.40
N ARG A 58 28.35 -20.62 1.21
CA ARG A 58 28.82 -21.92 0.70
C ARG A 58 29.56 -21.82 -0.63
N GLY A 59 29.56 -20.66 -1.28
CA GLY A 59 29.78 -20.59 -2.72
C GLY A 59 28.62 -21.24 -3.48
N HIS A 60 28.63 -21.12 -4.80
CA HIS A 60 27.70 -21.81 -5.69
C HIS A 60 28.50 -22.61 -6.72
N TYR A 61 27.87 -23.59 -7.37
CA TYR A 61 28.51 -24.36 -8.44
C TYR A 61 29.09 -23.47 -9.57
N TYR A 62 28.53 -22.28 -9.75
CA TYR A 62 28.94 -21.30 -10.75
C TYR A 62 29.95 -20.27 -10.25
N TRP A 63 30.22 -20.25 -8.94
CA TRP A 63 31.20 -19.33 -8.39
C TRP A 63 32.60 -19.91 -8.56
N ASN A 64 33.43 -19.21 -9.33
CA ASN A 64 34.78 -19.62 -9.68
C ASN A 64 35.85 -19.05 -8.73
N GLU A 65 35.48 -18.82 -7.47
CA GLU A 65 36.35 -18.29 -6.41
C GLU A 65 36.97 -16.90 -6.68
N ARG A 66 36.53 -16.20 -7.73
CA ARG A 66 36.94 -14.81 -7.99
C ARG A 66 36.10 -13.82 -7.17
N PRO A 67 36.67 -12.66 -6.80
CA PRO A 67 35.88 -11.54 -6.28
C PRO A 67 34.75 -11.17 -7.23
N MET A 68 33.51 -11.15 -6.74
CA MET A 68 32.33 -10.94 -7.56
C MET A 68 31.29 -10.07 -6.85
N THR A 69 30.70 -9.13 -7.58
CA THR A 69 29.53 -8.36 -7.14
C THR A 69 28.29 -9.25 -7.24
N LEU A 70 27.55 -9.41 -6.14
CA LEU A 70 26.32 -10.24 -6.13
C LEU A 70 25.09 -9.42 -6.57
N GLY A 71 23.90 -10.02 -6.48
CA GLY A 71 22.62 -9.35 -6.75
C GLY A 71 22.11 -9.51 -8.19
N HIS A 72 20.87 -9.96 -8.33
CA HIS A 72 20.25 -10.30 -9.63
C HIS A 72 18.80 -9.85 -9.78
N GLU A 73 18.26 -9.15 -8.78
CA GLU A 73 16.89 -8.63 -8.77
C GLU A 73 16.93 -7.12 -9.06
N ILE A 74 17.12 -6.71 -10.32
CA ILE A 74 17.66 -5.38 -10.66
C ILE A 74 16.64 -4.46 -11.33
N VAL A 75 16.57 -3.21 -10.86
CA VAL A 75 15.96 -2.07 -11.57
C VAL A 75 16.98 -0.94 -11.70
N ALA A 76 17.09 -0.37 -12.90
CA ALA A 76 18.14 0.58 -13.25
C ALA A 76 17.68 1.56 -14.35
N GLU A 77 18.41 2.67 -14.49
CA GLU A 77 18.26 3.63 -15.59
C GLU A 77 19.32 3.34 -16.67
N ILE A 78 18.95 3.44 -17.95
CA ILE A 78 19.90 3.33 -19.06
C ILE A 78 20.76 4.60 -19.14
N VAL A 79 22.08 4.46 -19.00
CA VAL A 79 23.08 5.54 -19.09
C VAL A 79 23.65 5.67 -20.50
N SER A 80 23.83 4.54 -21.17
CA SER A 80 24.27 4.50 -22.57
C SER A 80 23.75 3.24 -23.26
N LEU A 81 23.61 3.34 -24.58
CA LEU A 81 23.24 2.25 -25.48
C LEU A 81 24.33 2.06 -26.54
N PRO A 82 24.40 0.89 -27.20
CA PRO A 82 25.25 0.69 -28.35
C PRO A 82 25.02 1.73 -29.45
N LEU A 83 26.09 2.15 -30.13
CA LEU A 83 26.03 3.19 -31.17
C LEU A 83 25.14 2.81 -32.36
N ASP A 84 25.05 1.51 -32.65
CA ASP A 84 24.25 0.92 -33.73
C ASP A 84 22.89 0.40 -33.24
N TYR A 85 22.51 0.64 -31.98
CA TYR A 85 21.21 0.25 -31.47
C TYR A 85 20.08 1.04 -32.16
N ALA A 86 19.14 0.31 -32.75
CA ALA A 86 17.99 0.86 -33.48
C ALA A 86 16.64 0.36 -32.94
N GLY A 87 16.57 0.01 -31.65
CA GLY A 87 15.34 -0.43 -30.99
C GLY A 87 14.58 0.69 -30.27
N GLU A 88 13.62 0.32 -29.43
CA GLU A 88 12.69 1.25 -28.76
C GLU A 88 13.17 1.81 -27.42
N LEU A 89 14.29 1.30 -26.89
CA LEU A 89 14.85 1.78 -25.63
C LEU A 89 15.67 3.05 -25.85
N HIS A 90 15.59 3.98 -24.91
CA HIS A 90 16.33 5.24 -24.95
C HIS A 90 17.19 5.41 -23.71
N VAL A 91 18.25 6.21 -23.83
CA VAL A 91 19.01 6.68 -22.67
C VAL A 91 18.06 7.46 -21.76
N GLY A 92 18.09 7.15 -20.46
CA GLY A 92 17.18 7.69 -19.46
C GLY A 92 15.94 6.81 -19.20
N ASP A 93 15.67 5.79 -20.01
CA ASP A 93 14.60 4.84 -19.70
C ASP A 93 14.95 4.00 -18.46
N ASP A 94 13.96 3.81 -17.59
CA ASP A 94 14.03 2.87 -16.48
C ASP A 94 13.73 1.46 -16.98
N VAL A 95 14.53 0.49 -16.54
CA VAL A 95 14.47 -0.91 -16.98
C VAL A 95 14.62 -1.88 -15.82
N VAL A 96 13.95 -3.02 -15.92
CA VAL A 96 14.29 -4.24 -15.18
C VAL A 96 15.22 -5.11 -16.02
N VAL A 97 16.13 -5.82 -15.36
CA VAL A 97 17.13 -6.66 -16.02
C VAL A 97 16.79 -8.13 -15.82
N ASP A 98 16.62 -8.87 -16.92
CA ASP A 98 16.65 -10.33 -16.88
C ASP A 98 18.10 -10.77 -16.65
N PRO A 99 18.43 -11.42 -15.51
CA PRO A 99 19.81 -11.72 -15.17
C PRO A 99 20.38 -12.89 -15.98
N GLN A 100 19.57 -13.62 -16.76
CA GLN A 100 20.00 -14.81 -17.51
C GLN A 100 20.60 -14.45 -18.87
N ILE A 101 21.92 -14.53 -18.97
CA ILE A 101 22.66 -14.26 -20.21
C ILE A 101 22.83 -15.58 -20.97
N VAL A 102 22.04 -15.75 -22.02
CA VAL A 102 22.06 -16.97 -22.85
C VAL A 102 22.84 -16.79 -24.14
N CYS A 103 23.42 -17.88 -24.65
CA CYS A 103 24.19 -17.83 -25.90
C CYS A 103 23.34 -17.76 -27.18
N GLY A 104 22.02 -17.95 -27.10
CA GLY A 104 21.10 -17.91 -28.25
C GLY A 104 21.24 -19.04 -29.28
N ALA A 105 22.32 -19.82 -29.26
CA ALA A 105 22.67 -20.73 -30.36
C ALA A 105 22.71 -22.22 -30.01
N CYS A 106 22.71 -22.61 -28.73
CA CYS A 106 22.75 -24.02 -28.32
C CYS A 106 21.42 -24.77 -28.56
N HIS A 107 21.42 -26.08 -28.33
CA HIS A 107 20.25 -26.94 -28.50
C HIS A 107 19.00 -26.40 -27.79
N PHE A 108 19.14 -25.99 -26.53
CA PHE A 108 18.03 -25.50 -25.72
C PHE A 108 17.57 -24.10 -26.13
N CYS A 109 18.51 -23.20 -26.44
CA CYS A 109 18.19 -21.85 -26.89
C CYS A 109 17.34 -21.86 -28.16
N ARG A 110 17.71 -22.68 -29.15
CA ARG A 110 16.95 -22.81 -30.42
C ARG A 110 15.54 -23.36 -30.24
N ARG A 111 15.25 -23.95 -29.09
CA ARG A 111 13.94 -24.52 -28.72
C ARG A 111 13.17 -23.65 -27.72
N GLY A 112 13.63 -22.43 -27.47
CA GLY A 112 12.99 -21.50 -26.52
C GLY A 112 13.17 -21.89 -25.05
N ARG A 113 13.97 -22.92 -24.73
CA ARG A 113 14.25 -23.33 -23.33
C ARG A 113 15.51 -22.62 -22.82
N LEU A 114 15.43 -21.30 -22.77
CA LEU A 114 16.57 -20.41 -22.49
C LEU A 114 17.22 -20.70 -21.13
N ASN A 115 16.43 -21.04 -20.12
CA ASN A 115 16.87 -21.40 -18.77
C ASN A 115 17.76 -22.66 -18.71
N LEU A 116 17.83 -23.45 -19.78
CA LEU A 116 18.68 -24.64 -19.90
C LEU A 116 19.88 -24.40 -20.83
N CYS A 117 20.26 -23.14 -21.06
CA CYS A 117 21.39 -22.82 -21.93
C CYS A 117 22.69 -23.50 -21.45
N GLU A 118 23.41 -24.16 -22.37
CA GLU A 118 24.69 -24.82 -22.08
C GLU A 118 25.83 -23.84 -21.78
N ARG A 119 25.63 -22.56 -22.09
CA ARG A 119 26.57 -21.45 -21.85
C ARG A 119 25.85 -20.32 -21.13
N LEU A 120 25.06 -20.68 -20.12
CA LEU A 120 24.34 -19.72 -19.30
C LEU A 120 25.33 -18.99 -18.40
N GLU A 121 25.38 -17.67 -18.53
CA GLU A 121 25.92 -16.80 -17.49
C GLU A 121 24.76 -16.12 -16.76
N HIS A 122 24.97 -15.78 -15.50
CA HIS A 122 23.95 -15.18 -14.67
C HIS A 122 24.53 -14.01 -13.89
N LEU A 123 23.98 -12.82 -14.12
CA LEU A 123 24.32 -11.61 -13.39
C LEU A 123 24.16 -11.86 -11.89
N GLY A 124 25.13 -11.46 -11.09
CA GLY A 124 25.15 -11.64 -9.62
C GLY A 124 25.45 -13.07 -9.13
N LEU A 125 25.61 -14.05 -10.03
CA LEU A 125 25.81 -15.47 -9.70
C LEU A 125 27.10 -16.05 -10.30
N SER A 126 27.38 -15.78 -11.57
CA SER A 126 28.61 -16.22 -12.27
C SER A 126 29.44 -15.04 -12.80
N ILE A 127 28.78 -13.91 -13.04
CA ILE A 127 29.36 -12.63 -13.44
C ILE A 127 28.86 -11.53 -12.51
N ASP A 128 29.53 -10.38 -12.50
CA ASP A 128 29.19 -9.27 -11.61
C ASP A 128 27.72 -8.83 -11.78
N GLY A 129 27.05 -8.52 -10.67
CA GLY A 129 25.62 -8.20 -10.60
C GLY A 129 25.30 -6.83 -10.01
N GLY A 130 24.08 -6.72 -9.47
CA GLY A 130 23.40 -5.48 -9.12
C GLY A 130 23.73 -4.85 -7.77
N PHE A 131 24.58 -5.45 -6.92
CA PHE A 131 25.06 -4.80 -5.69
C PHE A 131 26.19 -3.81 -5.97
N ALA A 132 25.98 -2.90 -6.93
CA ALA A 132 26.90 -1.86 -7.35
C ALA A 132 26.14 -0.60 -7.78
N GLU A 133 26.86 0.50 -8.06
CA GLU A 133 26.23 1.73 -8.57
C GLU A 133 25.94 1.64 -10.08
N TYR A 134 26.72 0.86 -10.84
CA TYR A 134 26.55 0.64 -12.27
C TYR A 134 26.70 -0.84 -12.64
N LEU A 135 26.07 -1.22 -13.75
CA LEU A 135 26.17 -2.55 -14.34
C LEU A 135 26.13 -2.46 -15.87
N ALA A 136 26.89 -3.31 -16.55
CA ALA A 136 26.72 -3.51 -17.99
C ALA A 136 25.88 -4.78 -18.23
N ALA A 137 24.90 -4.69 -19.11
CA ALA A 137 24.06 -5.83 -19.46
C ALA A 137 23.61 -5.76 -20.93
N PRO A 138 23.42 -6.92 -21.60
CA PRO A 138 22.93 -6.96 -22.97
C PRO A 138 21.60 -6.22 -23.13
N VAL A 139 21.46 -5.42 -24.19
CA VAL A 139 20.23 -4.64 -24.41
C VAL A 139 18.98 -5.53 -24.52
N ARG A 140 19.15 -6.76 -25.03
CA ARG A 140 18.07 -7.77 -25.14
C ARG A 140 17.53 -8.27 -23.79
N ASN A 141 18.27 -8.05 -22.71
CA ASN A 141 17.89 -8.46 -21.35
C ASN A 141 17.17 -7.33 -20.59
N LEU A 142 16.95 -6.18 -21.22
CA LEU A 142 16.34 -5.02 -20.60
C LEU A 142 14.86 -4.95 -20.96
N TYR A 143 14.01 -4.80 -19.96
CA TYR A 143 12.58 -4.61 -20.12
C TYR A 143 12.19 -3.26 -19.53
N ARG A 144 11.57 -2.40 -20.33
CA ARG A 144 11.19 -1.03 -19.95
C ARG A 144 10.15 -1.05 -18.81
N VAL A 145 10.42 -0.26 -17.78
CA VAL A 145 9.47 0.08 -16.71
C VAL A 145 8.43 1.05 -17.28
N PRO A 146 7.13 0.93 -16.92
CA PRO A 146 6.11 1.89 -17.34
C PRO A 146 6.51 3.35 -17.04
N SER A 147 6.37 4.23 -18.03
CA SER A 147 6.84 5.63 -17.95
C SER A 147 6.10 6.49 -16.91
N ASP A 148 4.94 6.03 -16.46
CA ASP A 148 4.12 6.68 -15.42
C ASP A 148 4.46 6.17 -14.00
N ALA A 149 5.44 5.28 -13.86
CA ALA A 149 5.90 4.81 -12.56
C ALA A 149 6.52 5.95 -11.74
N PRO A 150 6.03 6.23 -10.52
CA PRO A 150 6.64 7.24 -9.66
C PRO A 150 8.08 6.85 -9.30
N ARG A 151 9.00 7.82 -9.37
CA ARG A 151 10.45 7.62 -9.15
C ARG A 151 10.73 6.96 -7.78
N GLU A 152 10.03 7.40 -6.74
CA GLU A 152 10.12 6.86 -5.38
C GLU A 152 9.65 5.41 -5.24
N SER A 153 8.92 4.88 -6.23
CA SER A 153 8.42 3.50 -6.24
C SER A 153 9.17 2.59 -7.23
N LEU A 154 10.20 3.10 -7.92
CA LEU A 154 10.98 2.32 -8.89
C LEU A 154 11.61 1.07 -8.28
N TRP A 155 12.00 1.13 -7.00
CA TRP A 155 12.57 -0.03 -6.29
C TRP A 155 11.67 -1.27 -6.30
N ARG A 156 10.34 -1.10 -6.40
CA ARG A 156 9.38 -2.22 -6.46
C ARG A 156 9.57 -3.08 -7.71
N TYR A 157 10.10 -2.50 -8.79
CA TYR A 157 10.36 -3.22 -10.03
C TYR A 157 11.56 -4.17 -9.93
N ALA A 158 12.41 -4.04 -8.90
CA ALA A 158 13.40 -5.08 -8.58
C ALA A 158 12.74 -6.45 -8.33
N LEU A 159 11.48 -6.46 -7.87
CA LEU A 159 10.71 -7.68 -7.62
C LEU A 159 10.26 -8.39 -8.92
N ALA A 160 10.50 -7.80 -10.10
CA ALA A 160 10.10 -8.39 -11.37
C ALA A 160 10.77 -9.76 -11.61
N GLU A 161 12.07 -9.89 -11.33
CA GLU A 161 12.80 -11.16 -11.48
C GLU A 161 12.24 -12.26 -10.56
N PRO A 162 12.12 -12.07 -9.24
CA PRO A 162 11.67 -13.17 -8.39
C PRO A 162 10.18 -13.49 -8.61
N VAL A 163 9.37 -12.50 -9.01
CA VAL A 163 7.98 -12.76 -9.46
C VAL A 163 7.95 -13.54 -10.78
N ALA A 164 8.81 -13.23 -11.74
CA ALA A 164 8.92 -13.98 -13.00
C ALA A 164 9.31 -15.45 -12.74
N THR A 165 10.22 -15.68 -11.79
CA THR A 165 10.57 -17.01 -11.30
C THR A 165 9.35 -17.75 -10.73
N CYS A 166 8.53 -17.10 -9.90
CA CYS A 166 7.28 -17.69 -9.41
C CYS A 166 6.27 -17.96 -10.52
N VAL A 167 6.12 -17.05 -11.49
CA VAL A 167 5.22 -17.23 -12.64
C VAL A 167 5.66 -18.43 -13.49
N ALA A 168 6.97 -18.60 -13.72
CA ALA A 168 7.49 -19.78 -14.40
C ALA A 168 7.16 -21.08 -13.64
N GLY A 169 7.32 -21.08 -12.31
CA GLY A 169 6.92 -22.20 -11.45
C GLY A 169 5.41 -22.50 -11.52
N MET A 170 4.56 -21.46 -11.47
CA MET A 170 3.11 -21.61 -11.63
C MET A 170 2.72 -22.16 -13.00
N ARG A 171 3.39 -21.75 -14.08
CA ARG A 171 3.17 -22.30 -15.43
C ARG A 171 3.58 -23.77 -15.54
N LEU A 172 4.63 -24.19 -14.83
CA LEU A 172 5.04 -25.59 -14.77
C LEU A 172 4.05 -26.44 -13.97
N ALA A 173 3.57 -25.92 -12.84
CA ALA A 173 2.54 -26.58 -12.04
C ALA A 173 1.18 -26.60 -12.76
N ASN A 174 0.89 -25.56 -13.52
CA ASN A 174 -0.33 -25.34 -14.31
C ASN A 174 -1.63 -25.71 -13.58
N PRO A 175 -1.88 -25.15 -12.37
CA PRO A 175 -3.05 -25.53 -11.60
C PRO A 175 -4.33 -25.06 -12.28
N GLN A 176 -5.38 -25.85 -12.16
CA GLN A 176 -6.70 -25.55 -12.71
C GLN A 176 -7.60 -24.84 -11.66
N PRO A 177 -8.61 -24.07 -12.09
CA PRO A 177 -9.47 -23.32 -11.18
C PRO A 177 -10.20 -24.15 -10.12
N ASP A 178 -10.50 -25.42 -10.39
CA ASP A 178 -11.16 -26.36 -9.48
C ASP A 178 -10.18 -27.15 -8.60
N GLU A 179 -8.87 -26.88 -8.71
CA GLU A 179 -7.85 -27.56 -7.93
C GLU A 179 -7.50 -26.81 -6.63
N THR A 180 -6.93 -27.57 -5.69
CA THR A 180 -6.34 -27.03 -4.47
C THR A 180 -4.82 -26.96 -4.62
N VAL A 181 -4.23 -25.79 -4.38
CA VAL A 181 -2.78 -25.58 -4.37
C VAL A 181 -2.26 -25.57 -2.94
N ALA A 182 -1.25 -26.39 -2.66
CA ALA A 182 -0.51 -26.35 -1.40
C ALA A 182 0.81 -25.57 -1.58
N VAL A 183 1.01 -24.51 -0.80
CA VAL A 183 2.24 -23.73 -0.73
C VAL A 183 3.02 -24.14 0.53
N VAL A 184 4.21 -24.72 0.34
CA VAL A 184 5.05 -25.17 1.46
C VAL A 184 6.13 -24.13 1.75
N GLY A 185 6.04 -23.49 2.91
CA GLY A 185 6.84 -22.35 3.33
C GLY A 185 6.22 -21.02 2.89
N LEU A 186 6.12 -20.06 3.81
CA LEU A 186 5.63 -18.69 3.60
C LEU A 186 6.73 -17.65 3.80
N GLY A 187 7.93 -17.95 3.28
CA GLY A 187 8.92 -16.91 2.97
C GLY A 187 8.45 -16.03 1.80
N PHE A 188 9.32 -15.14 1.32
CA PHE A 188 8.99 -14.22 0.21
C PHE A 188 8.34 -14.95 -1.00
N PHE A 189 9.04 -15.95 -1.56
CA PHE A 189 8.54 -16.75 -2.68
C PHE A 189 7.20 -17.44 -2.38
N GLY A 190 7.06 -18.02 -1.19
CA GLY A 190 5.81 -18.67 -0.77
C GLY A 190 4.62 -17.70 -0.75
N GLN A 191 4.84 -16.48 -0.28
CA GLN A 191 3.80 -15.44 -0.29
C GLN A 191 3.47 -14.98 -1.72
N VAL A 192 4.46 -14.88 -2.62
CA VAL A 192 4.21 -14.58 -4.03
C VAL A 192 3.44 -15.73 -4.70
N TYR A 193 3.81 -16.99 -4.45
CA TYR A 193 3.05 -18.15 -4.95
C TYR A 193 1.61 -18.18 -4.42
N ALA A 194 1.40 -17.88 -3.14
CA ALA A 194 0.05 -17.82 -2.58
C ALA A 194 -0.81 -16.75 -3.27
N GLN A 195 -0.24 -15.56 -3.53
CA GLN A 195 -0.91 -14.49 -4.26
C GLN A 195 -1.16 -14.86 -5.73
N LEU A 196 -0.15 -15.41 -6.42
CA LEU A 196 -0.28 -15.85 -7.81
C LEU A 196 -1.29 -16.98 -7.96
N ALA A 197 -1.35 -17.94 -7.05
CA ALA A 197 -2.35 -19.01 -7.07
C ALA A 197 -3.78 -18.45 -6.98
N ARG A 198 -4.00 -17.44 -6.12
CA ARG A 198 -5.28 -16.72 -6.07
C ARG A 198 -5.59 -16.01 -7.39
N LEU A 199 -4.61 -15.33 -7.98
CA LEU A 199 -4.75 -14.66 -9.28
C LEU A 199 -4.98 -15.65 -10.43
N TRP A 200 -4.45 -16.86 -10.35
CA TRP A 200 -4.67 -17.96 -11.29
C TRP A 200 -6.10 -18.52 -11.23
N GLY A 201 -6.87 -18.16 -10.21
CA GLY A 201 -8.27 -18.55 -10.07
C GLY A 201 -8.49 -19.91 -9.41
N VAL A 202 -7.48 -20.47 -8.73
CA VAL A 202 -7.64 -21.76 -8.02
C VAL A 202 -8.63 -21.62 -6.87
N GLU A 203 -9.48 -22.64 -6.66
CA GLU A 203 -10.54 -22.63 -5.67
C GLU A 203 -9.97 -22.42 -4.26
N ARG A 204 -8.85 -23.09 -3.97
CA ARG A 204 -8.27 -23.14 -2.62
C ARG A 204 -6.76 -23.10 -2.65
N VAL A 205 -6.21 -22.26 -1.77
CA VAL A 205 -4.77 -22.21 -1.46
C VAL A 205 -4.59 -22.60 0.00
N ILE A 206 -3.78 -23.63 0.24
CA ILE A 206 -3.39 -24.08 1.58
C ILE A 206 -1.92 -23.73 1.77
N ALA A 207 -1.59 -22.96 2.81
CA ALA A 207 -0.20 -22.65 3.13
C ALA A 207 0.28 -23.42 4.37
N LEU A 208 1.44 -24.06 4.25
CA LEU A 208 2.09 -24.81 5.31
C LEU A 208 3.36 -24.07 5.74
N GLU A 209 3.34 -23.43 6.91
CA GLU A 209 4.49 -22.69 7.43
C GLU A 209 4.66 -22.96 8.92
N PRO A 210 5.75 -23.61 9.37
CA PRO A 210 5.98 -23.89 10.78
C PRO A 210 6.27 -22.62 11.59
N ASN A 211 6.85 -21.57 10.99
CA ASN A 211 7.20 -20.34 11.68
C ASN A 211 5.96 -19.44 11.88
N PRO A 212 5.50 -19.21 13.13
CA PRO A 212 4.34 -18.35 13.41
C PRO A 212 4.51 -16.93 12.89
N ALA A 213 5.73 -16.38 12.92
CA ALA A 213 6.02 -15.04 12.43
C ALA A 213 5.72 -14.90 10.94
N ARG A 214 6.11 -15.89 10.14
CA ARG A 214 5.85 -15.91 8.69
C ARG A 214 4.39 -16.13 8.37
N ARG A 215 3.68 -16.95 9.17
CA ARG A 215 2.23 -17.09 9.06
C ARG A 215 1.51 -15.77 9.28
N ALA A 216 1.91 -15.00 10.30
CA ALA A 216 1.28 -13.72 10.61
C ALA A 216 1.36 -12.72 9.44
N VAL A 217 2.50 -12.66 8.75
CA VAL A 217 2.67 -11.79 7.56
C VAL A 217 1.69 -12.16 6.44
N ALA A 218 1.46 -13.46 6.19
CA ALA A 218 0.53 -13.91 5.16
C ALA A 218 -0.95 -13.58 5.48
N HIS A 219 -1.26 -13.27 6.75
CA HIS A 219 -2.57 -12.79 7.17
C HIS A 219 -2.69 -11.27 7.23
N ALA A 220 -1.59 -10.54 7.02
CA ALA A 220 -1.57 -9.08 7.03
C ALA A 220 -1.76 -8.53 5.61
N ILE A 221 -2.83 -7.77 5.38
CA ILE A 221 -3.17 -7.21 4.07
C ILE A 221 -2.47 -5.88 3.75
N GLY A 222 -1.47 -5.47 4.54
CA GLY A 222 -0.82 -4.19 4.32
C GLY A 222 -1.73 -3.00 4.64
N ALA A 223 -1.60 -1.94 3.87
CA ALA A 223 -2.56 -0.85 3.83
C ALA A 223 -3.78 -1.27 2.98
N ALA A 224 -4.97 -1.28 3.59
CA ALA A 224 -6.22 -1.64 2.90
C ALA A 224 -6.73 -0.53 1.99
N MET A 225 -6.54 0.75 2.37
CA MET A 225 -7.09 1.91 1.66
C MET A 225 -6.71 1.97 0.17
N PRO A 226 -5.44 1.76 -0.23
CA PRO A 226 -5.04 1.78 -1.65
C PRO A 226 -5.74 0.73 -2.51
N LEU A 227 -6.34 -0.30 -1.92
CA LEU A 227 -7.08 -1.32 -2.69
C LEU A 227 -8.45 -0.80 -3.12
N TYR A 228 -9.05 0.13 -2.37
CA TYR A 228 -10.38 0.66 -2.66
C TYR A 228 -10.40 1.59 -3.89
N GLU A 229 -9.27 2.20 -4.28
CA GLU A 229 -9.24 3.16 -5.40
C GLU A 229 -9.69 2.54 -6.74
N TYR A 230 -9.43 1.24 -6.90
CA TYR A 230 -9.78 0.46 -8.09
C TYR A 230 -11.21 -0.10 -8.09
N MET A 231 -11.96 0.05 -6.99
CA MET A 231 -13.31 -0.51 -6.85
C MET A 231 -14.37 0.50 -7.32
N GLN A 232 -15.36 0.03 -8.10
CA GLN A 232 -16.49 0.87 -8.51
C GLN A 232 -17.44 1.16 -7.34
N SER A 233 -17.57 0.20 -6.43
CA SER A 233 -18.38 0.28 -5.22
C SER A 233 -17.60 -0.38 -4.08
N PRO A 234 -16.65 0.35 -3.47
CA PRO A 234 -15.84 -0.21 -2.39
C PRO A 234 -16.73 -0.61 -1.20
N GLY A 235 -16.31 -1.63 -0.46
CA GLY A 235 -17.14 -2.18 0.62
C GLY A 235 -16.35 -2.84 1.74
N ILE A 236 -17.04 -3.01 2.87
CA ILE A 236 -16.54 -3.62 4.10
C ILE A 236 -17.59 -4.56 4.69
N ASP A 237 -17.21 -5.34 5.70
CA ASP A 237 -18.12 -6.22 6.41
C ASP A 237 -18.28 -5.77 7.87
N HIS A 238 -19.52 -5.74 8.34
CA HIS A 238 -19.89 -5.54 9.73
C HIS A 238 -21.00 -6.52 10.15
N LEU A 239 -20.61 -7.72 10.54
CA LEU A 239 -21.55 -8.83 10.72
C LEU A 239 -22.15 -8.94 12.13
N GLY A 240 -21.45 -8.41 13.14
CA GLY A 240 -21.78 -8.59 14.56
C GLY A 240 -22.89 -7.67 15.09
N ARG A 241 -23.23 -7.82 16.38
CA ARG A 241 -24.15 -6.91 17.10
C ARG A 241 -23.46 -5.72 17.77
N ARG A 242 -22.14 -5.78 17.95
CA ARG A 242 -21.37 -4.67 18.52
C ARG A 242 -21.34 -3.54 17.51
N LEU A 243 -21.34 -2.30 17.96
CA LEU A 243 -21.10 -1.19 17.03
C LEU A 243 -19.76 -1.38 16.31
N PRO A 244 -19.68 -1.03 15.01
CA PRO A 244 -18.43 -1.08 14.28
C PRO A 244 -17.45 -0.09 14.90
N ASP A 245 -16.17 -0.43 14.81
CA ASP A 245 -15.13 0.57 14.93
C ASP A 245 -15.28 1.58 13.79
N ALA A 246 -15.09 2.87 14.09
CA ALA A 246 -15.10 3.92 13.09
C ALA A 246 -14.05 3.68 11.99
N LEU A 247 -12.92 3.05 12.33
CA LEU A 247 -11.77 2.89 11.45
C LEU A 247 -12.13 2.32 10.08
N LEU A 248 -12.75 1.13 10.03
CA LEU A 248 -13.00 0.44 8.76
C LEU A 248 -13.97 1.22 7.87
N ALA A 249 -15.09 1.68 8.46
CA ALA A 249 -16.13 2.42 7.74
C ALA A 249 -15.58 3.77 7.23
N ARG A 250 -14.76 4.45 8.04
CA ARG A 250 -14.09 5.69 7.66
C ARG A 250 -13.03 5.49 6.59
N GLN A 251 -12.20 4.43 6.68
CA GLN A 251 -11.20 4.14 5.65
C GLN A 251 -11.86 3.98 4.28
N VAL A 252 -12.90 3.15 4.18
CA VAL A 252 -13.58 2.91 2.91
C VAL A 252 -14.34 4.14 2.41
N SER A 253 -14.99 4.90 3.31
CA SER A 253 -15.74 6.11 2.92
C SER A 253 -14.83 7.26 2.51
N SER A 254 -13.67 7.40 3.15
CA SER A 254 -12.62 8.37 2.78
C SER A 254 -12.14 8.15 1.36
N VAL A 255 -11.75 6.92 1.02
CA VAL A 255 -11.28 6.59 -0.34
C VAL A 255 -12.41 6.74 -1.34
N ALA A 256 -13.63 6.30 -1.01
CA ALA A 256 -14.79 6.48 -1.86
C ALA A 256 -15.02 7.97 -2.19
N ARG A 257 -14.99 8.85 -1.19
CA ARG A 257 -15.14 10.30 -1.39
C ARG A 257 -14.01 10.88 -2.24
N GLN A 258 -12.76 10.57 -1.92
CA GLN A 258 -11.58 11.02 -2.66
C GLN A 258 -11.65 10.59 -4.13
N MET A 259 -12.15 9.38 -4.42
CA MET A 259 -12.28 8.83 -5.77
C MET A 259 -13.62 9.13 -6.46
N GLY A 260 -14.50 9.94 -5.84
CA GLY A 260 -15.80 10.29 -6.42
C GLY A 260 -16.80 9.12 -6.52
N ARG A 261 -16.68 8.11 -5.66
CA ARG A 261 -17.60 6.96 -5.58
C ARG A 261 -18.77 7.31 -4.68
N ARG A 262 -19.99 7.13 -5.19
CA ARG A 262 -21.23 7.39 -4.42
C ARG A 262 -21.62 6.23 -3.51
N ARG A 263 -21.26 5.00 -3.88
CA ARG A 263 -21.66 3.78 -3.16
C ARG A 263 -20.51 3.26 -2.31
N VAL A 264 -20.77 3.19 -1.02
CA VAL A 264 -19.94 2.53 -0.01
C VAL A 264 -20.79 1.41 0.57
N LEU A 265 -20.44 0.17 0.24
CA LEU A 265 -21.18 -1.02 0.65
C LEU A 265 -20.76 -1.45 2.06
N CYS A 266 -21.72 -1.90 2.86
CA CYS A 266 -21.42 -2.67 4.05
C CYS A 266 -22.24 -3.95 4.07
N GLU A 267 -21.58 -5.10 4.13
CA GLU A 267 -22.25 -6.36 4.45
C GLU A 267 -22.64 -6.37 5.94
N THR A 268 -23.92 -6.54 6.26
CA THR A 268 -24.42 -6.41 7.64
C THR A 268 -25.12 -7.64 8.18
N TYR A 269 -25.13 -7.80 9.50
CA TYR A 269 -25.96 -8.73 10.28
C TYR A 269 -25.62 -10.23 10.19
N GLY A 270 -24.59 -10.63 9.44
CA GLY A 270 -24.29 -12.06 9.22
C GLY A 270 -23.96 -12.90 10.47
N CYS A 271 -23.59 -12.24 11.57
CA CYS A 271 -23.27 -12.83 12.87
C CYS A 271 -24.07 -12.15 14.00
N SER A 272 -25.29 -11.69 13.72
CA SER A 272 -26.10 -10.96 14.69
C SER A 272 -27.02 -11.84 15.56
N GLY A 273 -27.21 -13.10 15.19
CA GLY A 273 -28.14 -14.01 15.85
C GLY A 273 -29.57 -13.85 15.32
N TRP A 274 -30.37 -14.90 15.50
CA TRP A 274 -31.78 -14.95 15.10
C TRP A 274 -32.69 -14.01 15.89
N ASN A 275 -32.24 -13.55 17.06
CA ASN A 275 -32.97 -12.68 17.96
C ASN A 275 -32.57 -11.20 17.84
N ILE A 276 -31.94 -10.78 16.74
CA ILE A 276 -31.66 -9.36 16.51
C ILE A 276 -32.96 -8.59 16.26
N SER A 277 -33.20 -7.56 17.04
CA SER A 277 -34.37 -6.69 16.91
C SER A 277 -34.21 -5.65 15.80
N PHE A 278 -35.31 -5.05 15.34
CA PHE A 278 -35.24 -3.92 14.41
C PHE A 278 -34.55 -2.69 15.02
N ALA A 279 -34.67 -2.51 16.34
CA ALA A 279 -33.99 -1.42 17.04
C ALA A 279 -32.46 -1.58 16.97
N GLU A 280 -31.95 -2.80 17.17
CA GLU A 280 -30.52 -3.09 17.04
C GLU A 280 -30.04 -2.97 15.60
N GLN A 281 -30.80 -3.50 14.63
CA GLN A 281 -30.46 -3.35 13.21
C GLN A 281 -30.38 -1.87 12.81
N LYS A 282 -31.36 -1.06 13.25
CA LYS A 282 -31.37 0.39 13.02
C LYS A 282 -30.18 1.07 13.68
N TRP A 283 -29.87 0.74 14.93
CA TRP A 283 -28.75 1.31 15.68
C TRP A 283 -27.40 1.07 14.98
N ILE A 284 -27.18 -0.16 14.50
CA ILE A 284 -26.00 -0.53 13.72
C ILE A 284 -25.97 0.22 12.37
N ALA A 285 -27.10 0.25 11.65
CA ALA A 285 -27.18 0.92 10.35
C ALA A 285 -26.93 2.43 10.48
N ASP A 286 -27.52 3.09 11.47
CA ASP A 286 -27.33 4.52 11.72
C ASP A 286 -25.87 4.84 12.01
N ASN A 287 -25.20 4.01 12.82
CA ASN A 287 -23.78 4.20 13.09
C ASN A 287 -22.94 4.07 11.81
N LEU A 288 -23.17 3.04 11.00
CA LEU A 288 -22.48 2.85 9.72
C LEU A 288 -22.75 4.02 8.76
N PHE A 289 -24.00 4.52 8.66
CA PHE A 289 -24.34 5.69 7.86
C PHE A 289 -23.58 6.94 8.30
N VAL A 290 -23.47 7.18 9.62
CA VAL A 290 -22.70 8.31 10.18
C VAL A 290 -21.21 8.21 9.86
N GLN A 291 -20.65 7.00 9.77
CA GLN A 291 -19.24 6.78 9.41
C GLN A 291 -18.99 6.80 7.88
N GLY A 292 -20.03 7.05 7.07
CA GLY A 292 -19.92 7.23 5.62
C GLY A 292 -20.25 6.01 4.77
N VAL A 293 -20.78 4.93 5.34
CA VAL A 293 -21.43 3.87 4.54
C VAL A 293 -22.67 4.45 3.88
N THR A 294 -22.90 4.17 2.61
CA THR A 294 -24.06 4.71 1.87
C THR A 294 -24.97 3.63 1.31
N TYR A 295 -24.65 2.35 1.50
CA TYR A 295 -25.49 1.25 1.03
C TYR A 295 -25.35 0.03 1.93
N MET A 296 -26.46 -0.37 2.57
CA MET A 296 -26.51 -1.57 3.42
C MET A 296 -26.78 -2.81 2.57
N ASN A 297 -25.93 -3.83 2.70
CA ASN A 297 -26.09 -5.13 2.07
C ASN A 297 -26.34 -6.18 3.16
N GLN A 298 -27.60 -6.57 3.39
CA GLN A 298 -27.89 -7.44 4.51
C GLN A 298 -27.56 -8.92 4.21
N HIS A 299 -26.74 -9.54 5.07
CA HIS A 299 -26.40 -10.95 5.02
C HIS A 299 -27.32 -11.78 5.94
N LEU A 300 -28.14 -12.70 5.45
CA LEU A 300 -28.36 -13.11 4.06
C LEU A 300 -29.82 -13.47 3.79
N ALA A 301 -30.20 -13.56 2.51
CA ALA A 301 -31.46 -14.17 2.07
C ALA A 301 -31.20 -15.62 1.61
N LEU A 302 -31.68 -16.60 2.36
CA LEU A 302 -31.58 -18.02 1.97
C LEU A 302 -32.59 -18.34 0.86
N TYR A 303 -32.11 -18.68 -0.34
CA TYR A 303 -32.95 -19.11 -1.44
C TYR A 303 -33.55 -20.52 -1.21
N SER A 304 -32.85 -21.37 -0.45
CA SER A 304 -33.30 -22.72 -0.10
C SER A 304 -32.74 -23.15 1.25
N MET A 305 -33.51 -23.93 2.01
CA MET A 305 -33.04 -24.64 3.20
C MET A 305 -32.30 -25.94 2.85
N TRP A 306 -32.37 -26.37 1.59
CA TRP A 306 -31.69 -27.56 1.09
C TRP A 306 -30.20 -27.26 0.96
N GLY A 307 -29.47 -27.46 2.04
CA GLY A 307 -28.06 -27.20 2.04
C GLY A 307 -27.41 -27.43 3.39
N GLY A 308 -27.96 -26.93 4.50
CA GLY A 308 -27.36 -27.08 5.84
C GLY A 308 -25.84 -26.78 5.91
N ARG A 309 -25.26 -26.12 4.90
CA ARG A 309 -23.80 -26.02 4.68
C ARG A 309 -23.19 -24.87 5.45
N LYS A 310 -24.00 -23.91 5.91
CA LYS A 310 -23.56 -22.73 6.67
C LYS A 310 -24.12 -22.84 8.09
N ARG A 311 -23.22 -22.92 9.08
CA ARG A 311 -23.52 -23.10 10.53
C ARG A 311 -23.55 -21.78 11.30
N ASP A 312 -23.39 -20.68 10.58
CA ASP A 312 -23.44 -19.32 11.09
C ASP A 312 -24.84 -19.04 11.69
N PHE A 313 -24.93 -17.99 12.50
CA PHE A 313 -26.18 -17.57 13.15
C PHE A 313 -26.74 -16.23 12.59
N PRO A 314 -26.88 -16.05 11.27
CA PRO A 314 -27.48 -14.86 10.69
C PRO A 314 -29.02 -14.88 10.87
N PRO A 315 -29.67 -13.72 11.00
CA PRO A 315 -31.10 -13.65 10.69
C PRO A 315 -31.27 -13.97 9.20
N SER A 316 -32.19 -14.88 8.86
CA SER A 316 -32.56 -15.09 7.44
C SER A 316 -33.47 -13.96 7.00
N ILE A 317 -32.98 -12.98 6.25
CA ILE A 317 -33.74 -11.79 5.83
C ILE A 317 -34.54 -12.14 4.58
N PHE A 318 -35.60 -12.92 4.77
CA PHE A 318 -36.43 -13.44 3.69
C PHE A 318 -37.88 -13.67 4.14
N TYR A 319 -38.77 -13.97 3.19
CA TYR A 319 -40.22 -13.95 3.41
C TYR A 319 -40.76 -14.95 4.45
N GLN A 320 -39.98 -15.97 4.79
CA GLN A 320 -40.32 -16.98 5.79
C GLN A 320 -40.21 -16.46 7.23
N GLN A 321 -39.61 -15.29 7.45
CA GLN A 321 -39.55 -14.71 8.80
C GLN A 321 -40.93 -14.25 9.28
N PRO A 322 -41.30 -14.52 10.54
CA PRO A 322 -42.58 -14.07 11.09
C PRO A 322 -42.72 -12.55 11.09
N TRP A 323 -41.59 -11.83 11.14
CA TRP A 323 -41.52 -10.37 11.11
C TRP A 323 -41.36 -9.78 9.70
N TRP A 324 -41.29 -10.59 8.63
CA TRP A 324 -41.02 -10.11 7.26
C TRP A 324 -41.99 -9.02 6.80
N LYS A 325 -43.29 -9.19 7.08
CA LYS A 325 -44.34 -8.21 6.75
C LYS A 325 -44.09 -6.82 7.35
N HIS A 326 -43.26 -6.72 8.40
CA HIS A 326 -42.88 -5.48 9.06
C HIS A 326 -41.48 -5.01 8.66
N TYR A 327 -40.67 -5.85 8.00
CA TYR A 327 -39.29 -5.51 7.65
C TYR A 327 -39.20 -4.28 6.76
N ARG A 328 -40.22 -4.06 5.92
CA ARG A 328 -40.35 -2.87 5.07
C ARG A 328 -40.17 -1.55 5.81
N TYR A 329 -40.55 -1.46 7.09
CA TYR A 329 -40.39 -0.21 7.84
C TYR A 329 -38.91 0.15 8.05
N LEU A 330 -38.09 -0.86 8.33
CA LEU A 330 -36.64 -0.72 8.48
C LEU A 330 -35.97 -0.57 7.10
N SER A 331 -36.34 -1.38 6.11
CA SER A 331 -35.78 -1.30 4.76
C SER A 331 -36.08 0.02 4.06
N ASP A 332 -37.33 0.51 4.13
CA ASP A 332 -37.71 1.81 3.56
C ASP A 332 -36.97 2.95 4.27
N TYR A 333 -36.73 2.84 5.58
CA TYR A 333 -35.89 3.80 6.32
C TYR A 333 -34.44 3.81 5.79
N MET A 334 -33.78 2.66 5.74
CA MET A 334 -32.41 2.54 5.24
C MET A 334 -32.30 2.99 3.77
N ALA A 335 -33.30 2.70 2.94
CA ALA A 335 -33.35 3.11 1.54
C ALA A 335 -33.46 4.64 1.39
N ARG A 336 -34.26 5.32 2.22
CA ARG A 336 -34.36 6.78 2.21
C ARG A 336 -33.07 7.44 2.67
N VAL A 337 -32.43 6.93 3.72
CA VAL A 337 -31.13 7.43 4.19
C VAL A 337 -30.05 7.21 3.11
N THR A 338 -30.03 6.02 2.50
CA THR A 338 -29.16 5.70 1.36
C THR A 338 -29.36 6.68 0.22
N LEU A 339 -30.60 6.94 -0.20
CA LEU A 339 -30.89 7.92 -1.25
C LEU A 339 -30.38 9.31 -0.89
N MET A 340 -30.62 9.76 0.36
CA MET A 340 -30.15 11.06 0.84
C MET A 340 -28.62 11.17 0.77
N LEU A 341 -27.90 10.18 1.31
CA LEU A 341 -26.43 10.19 1.32
C LEU A 341 -25.81 10.09 -0.06
N GLN A 342 -26.44 9.37 -1.00
CA GLN A 342 -25.95 9.22 -2.38
C GLN A 342 -26.33 10.38 -3.31
N SER A 343 -27.29 11.22 -2.91
CA SER A 343 -27.75 12.38 -3.71
C SER A 343 -26.90 13.63 -3.47
N GLY A 344 -26.26 13.74 -2.31
CA GLY A 344 -25.41 14.86 -1.94
C GLY A 344 -23.92 14.61 -2.21
N THR A 345 -23.11 15.61 -1.87
CA THR A 345 -21.65 15.47 -1.80
C THR A 345 -21.24 15.55 -0.33
N PRO A 346 -20.54 14.55 0.23
CA PRO A 346 -20.02 14.62 1.59
C PRO A 346 -19.11 15.84 1.75
N CYS A 347 -19.27 16.58 2.85
CA CYS A 347 -18.44 17.72 3.15
C CYS A 347 -17.80 17.61 4.54
N SER A 348 -16.55 17.17 4.53
CA SER A 348 -15.60 17.37 5.62
C SER A 348 -14.36 18.11 5.07
N GLU A 349 -13.86 19.06 5.86
CA GLU A 349 -12.64 19.83 5.57
C GLU A 349 -11.43 19.33 6.38
N LEU A 350 -11.60 18.27 7.18
CA LEU A 350 -10.58 17.71 8.06
C LEU A 350 -10.08 16.37 7.52
N LEU A 351 -8.76 16.25 7.39
CA LEU A 351 -8.07 15.01 7.07
C LEU A 351 -7.29 14.52 8.28
N VAL A 352 -7.45 13.25 8.66
CA VAL A 352 -6.58 12.57 9.62
C VAL A 352 -5.56 11.77 8.84
N LEU A 353 -4.27 12.04 9.02
CA LEU A 353 -3.23 11.26 8.34
C LEU A 353 -3.18 9.84 8.91
N HIS A 354 -3.33 8.83 8.07
CA HIS A 354 -3.37 7.44 8.49
C HIS A 354 -1.96 6.89 8.74
N THR A 355 -1.66 6.47 9.97
CA THR A 355 -0.30 6.15 10.44
C THR A 355 0.18 4.73 10.11
N ILE A 356 -0.38 4.11 9.05
CA ILE A 356 -0.07 2.71 8.68
C ILE A 356 1.40 2.52 8.31
N GLY A 357 2.04 3.53 7.72
CA GLY A 357 3.48 3.51 7.43
C GLY A 357 4.33 3.34 8.70
N SER A 358 3.94 4.00 9.79
CA SER A 358 4.59 3.86 11.11
C SER A 358 4.30 2.51 11.76
N GLY A 359 3.07 2.01 11.63
CA GLY A 359 2.71 0.65 12.01
C GLY A 359 3.59 -0.39 11.33
N TRP A 360 3.76 -0.31 10.01
CA TRP A 360 4.61 -1.22 9.23
C TRP A 360 6.10 -1.07 9.53
N ALA A 361 6.59 0.16 9.71
CA ALA A 361 7.99 0.41 10.06
C ALA A 361 8.37 -0.23 11.42
N THR A 362 7.39 -0.45 12.29
CA THR A 362 7.58 -1.06 13.62
C THR A 362 6.99 -2.45 13.75
N PHE A 363 6.42 -3.01 12.68
CA PHE A 363 5.80 -4.31 12.71
C PHE A 363 6.85 -5.40 12.92
N ARG A 364 6.73 -6.10 14.04
CA ARG A 364 7.47 -7.32 14.31
C ARG A 364 6.46 -8.44 14.53
N PRO A 365 6.53 -9.56 13.79
CA PRO A 365 5.56 -10.63 13.97
C PRO A 365 5.58 -11.25 15.37
N ASP A 366 6.73 -11.19 16.06
CA ASP A 366 6.98 -11.65 17.42
C ASP A 366 6.57 -10.64 18.51
N ASP A 367 6.45 -9.36 18.17
CA ASP A 367 6.05 -8.29 19.08
C ASP A 367 5.30 -7.17 18.32
N GLN A 368 3.98 -7.17 18.46
CA GLN A 368 3.12 -6.22 17.75
C GLN A 368 2.84 -4.96 18.58
N GLN A 369 3.42 -4.80 19.78
CA GLN A 369 3.07 -3.71 20.69
C GLN A 369 3.33 -2.32 20.08
N GLN A 370 4.48 -2.14 19.42
CA GLN A 370 4.80 -0.87 18.76
C GLN A 370 3.90 -0.59 17.56
N CYS A 371 3.60 -1.61 16.74
CA CYS A 371 2.66 -1.47 15.64
C CYS A 371 1.25 -1.12 16.13
N ALA A 372 0.77 -1.80 17.17
CA ALA A 372 -0.55 -1.58 17.77
C ALA A 372 -0.68 -0.16 18.32
N ARG A 373 0.34 0.36 19.00
CA ARG A 373 0.38 1.73 19.52
C ARG A 373 0.02 2.78 18.45
N TYR A 374 0.60 2.69 17.26
CA TYR A 374 0.31 3.65 16.18
C TYR A 374 -1.12 3.51 15.64
N GLY A 375 -1.63 2.28 15.53
CA GLY A 375 -3.02 2.01 15.16
C GLY A 375 -4.01 2.56 16.18
N GLU A 376 -3.79 2.28 17.47
CA GLU A 376 -4.61 2.77 18.58
C GLU A 376 -4.60 4.29 18.67
N ALA A 377 -3.45 4.94 18.42
CA ALA A 377 -3.35 6.38 18.45
C ALA A 377 -4.12 7.05 17.29
N CYS A 378 -4.04 6.48 16.08
CA CYS A 378 -4.83 6.92 14.94
C CYS A 378 -6.34 6.80 15.21
N MET A 379 -6.76 5.64 15.73
CA MET A 379 -8.15 5.38 16.12
C MET A 379 -8.63 6.30 17.25
N ARG A 380 -7.78 6.58 18.22
CA ARG A 380 -8.09 7.50 19.34
C ARG A 380 -8.38 8.90 18.81
N VAL A 381 -7.53 9.45 17.94
CA VAL A 381 -7.77 10.76 17.32
C VAL A 381 -9.07 10.76 16.50
N SER A 382 -9.32 9.73 15.70
CA SER A 382 -10.58 9.61 14.94
C SER A 382 -11.81 9.53 15.84
N THR A 383 -11.73 8.79 16.94
CA THR A 383 -12.80 8.67 17.94
C THR A 383 -13.08 10.01 18.61
N TRP A 384 -12.02 10.72 19.03
CA TRP A 384 -12.12 12.06 19.61
C TRP A 384 -12.79 13.06 18.67
N LEU A 385 -12.42 13.06 17.39
CA LEU A 385 -13.06 13.91 16.39
C LEU A 385 -14.55 13.57 16.20
N ASN A 386 -14.90 12.29 16.20
CA ASN A 386 -16.30 11.85 16.17
C ASN A 386 -17.08 12.32 17.41
N GLU A 387 -16.49 12.24 18.61
CA GLU A 387 -17.09 12.72 19.86
C GLU A 387 -17.31 14.25 19.84
N MET A 388 -16.37 14.98 19.25
CA MET A 388 -16.47 16.44 19.04
C MET A 388 -17.38 16.82 17.86
N GLN A 389 -17.90 15.84 17.11
CA GLN A 389 -18.72 16.02 15.91
C GLN A 389 -18.03 16.76 14.76
N HIS A 390 -16.71 16.60 14.67
CA HIS A 390 -15.90 16.99 13.52
C HIS A 390 -15.78 15.82 12.56
N ASP A 391 -16.51 15.91 11.46
CA ASP A 391 -16.45 14.90 10.41
C ASP A 391 -15.07 14.93 9.74
N HIS A 392 -14.55 13.77 9.36
CA HIS A 392 -13.18 13.66 8.83
C HIS A 392 -13.04 12.48 7.88
N ASP A 393 -12.05 12.61 7.00
CA ASP A 393 -11.54 11.51 6.19
C ASP A 393 -10.15 11.09 6.66
N PHE A 394 -9.75 9.86 6.37
CA PHE A 394 -8.37 9.42 6.44
C PHE A 394 -7.60 9.77 5.16
N GLY A 395 -6.36 10.22 5.33
CA GLY A 395 -5.36 10.38 4.27
C GLY A 395 -4.38 9.23 4.30
N ASP A 396 -4.42 8.36 3.30
CA ASP A 396 -3.40 7.32 3.10
C ASP A 396 -2.27 7.87 2.22
N GLU A 397 -1.02 7.71 2.66
CA GLU A 397 0.14 8.31 1.97
C GLU A 397 0.35 7.76 0.55
N LEU A 398 -0.02 6.50 0.28
CA LEU A 398 0.09 5.92 -1.07
C LEU A 398 -0.99 6.46 -2.01
N ILE A 399 -2.18 6.76 -1.49
CA ILE A 399 -3.24 7.46 -2.25
C ILE A 399 -2.85 8.92 -2.47
N MET A 400 -2.38 9.59 -1.42
CA MET A 400 -1.97 11.00 -1.47
C MET A 400 -0.84 11.21 -2.48
N GLN A 401 0.16 10.33 -2.49
CA GLN A 401 1.25 10.38 -3.46
C GLN A 401 0.76 10.46 -4.92
N LYS A 402 -0.35 9.80 -5.25
CA LYS A 402 -0.90 9.77 -6.62
C LYS A 402 -1.88 10.90 -6.89
N HIS A 403 -2.69 11.25 -5.90
CA HIS A 403 -3.92 12.03 -6.12
C HIS A 403 -3.95 13.37 -5.38
N ALA A 404 -2.98 13.63 -4.51
CA ALA A 404 -2.95 14.85 -3.71
C ALA A 404 -2.21 15.99 -4.40
N ARG A 405 -2.72 17.21 -4.22
CA ARG A 405 -2.08 18.45 -4.67
C ARG A 405 -2.55 19.65 -3.85
N VAL A 406 -1.74 20.70 -3.83
CA VAL A 406 -2.09 21.98 -3.23
C VAL A 406 -2.99 22.79 -4.17
N GLU A 407 -4.07 23.36 -3.64
CA GLU A 407 -5.02 24.22 -4.36
C GLU A 407 -5.38 25.42 -3.47
N GLY A 408 -4.53 26.44 -3.48
CA GLY A 408 -4.66 27.59 -2.57
C GLY A 408 -4.45 27.17 -1.11
N ASP A 409 -5.37 27.56 -0.22
CA ASP A 409 -5.35 27.16 1.18
C ASP A 409 -5.89 25.74 1.42
N TYR A 410 -6.28 25.01 0.36
CA TYR A 410 -6.77 23.64 0.45
C TYR A 410 -5.73 22.61 0.01
N LEU A 411 -5.73 21.47 0.69
CA LEU A 411 -5.17 20.24 0.15
C LEU A 411 -6.29 19.47 -0.55
N ARG A 412 -6.11 19.19 -1.84
CA ARG A 412 -7.03 18.33 -2.58
C ARG A 412 -6.49 16.91 -2.63
N ILE A 413 -7.33 15.91 -2.42
CA ILE A 413 -7.04 14.50 -2.72
C ILE A 413 -8.14 13.97 -3.63
N GLY A 414 -7.81 13.73 -4.90
CA GLY A 414 -8.80 13.39 -5.93
C GLY A 414 -9.90 14.46 -6.03
N GLN A 415 -11.13 14.12 -5.63
CA GLN A 415 -12.28 15.03 -5.61
C GLN A 415 -12.52 15.72 -4.26
N ALA A 416 -11.88 15.29 -3.18
CA ALA A 416 -12.08 15.84 -1.84
C ALA A 416 -11.12 17.02 -1.56
N LEU A 417 -11.59 17.98 -0.75
CA LEU A 417 -10.86 19.19 -0.36
C LEU A 417 -10.76 19.28 1.16
N TYR A 418 -9.57 19.59 1.66
CA TYR A 418 -9.25 19.65 3.09
C TYR A 418 -8.56 20.97 3.42
N ARG A 419 -8.91 21.55 4.57
CA ARG A 419 -8.32 22.80 5.11
C ARG A 419 -7.43 22.57 6.32
N LEU A 420 -7.60 21.43 6.96
CA LEU A 420 -6.89 21.05 8.18
C LEU A 420 -6.46 19.59 8.10
N ILE A 421 -5.20 19.34 8.40
CA ILE A 421 -4.71 17.97 8.61
C ILE A 421 -4.42 17.78 10.10
N VAL A 422 -4.92 16.69 10.67
CA VAL A 422 -4.51 16.21 11.98
C VAL A 422 -3.60 14.99 11.78
N ILE A 423 -2.39 15.04 12.33
CA ILE A 423 -1.42 13.96 12.27
C ILE A 423 -1.38 13.32 13.68
N PRO A 424 -1.90 12.10 13.85
CA PRO A 424 -1.73 11.32 15.08
C PRO A 424 -0.24 10.99 15.33
N PRO A 425 0.11 10.43 16.49
CA PRO A 425 1.45 9.94 16.77
C PRO A 425 2.00 9.11 15.59
N ALA A 426 3.16 9.49 15.08
CA ALA A 426 3.77 8.86 13.91
C ALA A 426 5.29 8.77 14.06
N LEU A 427 5.89 7.66 13.60
CA LEU A 427 7.33 7.47 13.52
C LEU A 427 7.90 8.02 12.22
N THR A 428 7.23 7.70 11.11
CA THR A 428 7.71 7.96 9.76
C THR A 428 6.62 8.51 8.86
N LEU A 429 7.04 9.34 7.90
CA LEU A 429 6.22 9.82 6.79
C LEU A 429 6.86 9.45 5.45
N ALA A 430 6.04 9.33 4.41
CA ALA A 430 6.49 9.27 3.04
C ALA A 430 7.13 10.59 2.62
N ARG A 431 8.14 10.52 1.74
CA ARG A 431 8.84 11.72 1.24
C ARG A 431 7.92 12.64 0.47
N SER A 432 7.02 12.08 -0.34
CA SER A 432 5.98 12.80 -1.08
C SER A 432 5.05 13.57 -0.13
N THR A 433 4.61 12.95 0.97
CA THR A 433 3.80 13.61 2.01
C THR A 433 4.55 14.78 2.63
N VAL A 434 5.84 14.61 2.97
CA VAL A 434 6.64 15.71 3.57
C VAL A 434 6.76 16.90 2.61
N GLN A 435 6.99 16.64 1.32
CA GLN A 435 7.07 17.70 0.30
C GLN A 435 5.73 18.42 0.15
N LEU A 436 4.64 17.66 0.01
CA LEU A 436 3.28 18.16 -0.10
C LEU A 436 2.86 19.00 1.12
N LEU A 437 3.18 18.56 2.33
CA LEU A 437 2.87 19.30 3.55
C LEU A 437 3.61 20.64 3.61
N ARG A 438 4.89 20.68 3.21
CA ARG A 438 5.65 21.94 3.16
C ARG A 438 5.04 22.92 2.17
N GLU A 439 4.79 22.46 0.94
CA GLU A 439 4.16 23.27 -0.10
C GLU A 439 2.81 23.82 0.37
N TRP A 440 2.00 22.98 1.02
CA TRP A 440 0.68 23.38 1.48
C TRP A 440 0.73 24.35 2.67
N LEU A 441 1.64 24.13 3.62
CA LEU A 441 1.86 25.02 4.76
C LEU A 441 2.30 26.42 4.29
N ASP A 442 3.20 26.49 3.30
CA ASP A 442 3.64 27.74 2.67
C ASP A 442 2.49 28.45 1.93
N ALA A 443 1.52 27.69 1.41
CA ALA A 443 0.30 28.20 0.78
C ALA A 443 -0.80 28.62 1.79
N GLY A 444 -0.53 28.53 3.10
CA GLY A 444 -1.48 28.91 4.17
C GLY A 444 -2.29 27.76 4.75
N GLY A 445 -1.99 26.52 4.36
CA GLY A 445 -2.52 25.30 4.97
C GLY A 445 -2.18 25.18 6.45
N ARG A 446 -2.88 24.29 7.15
CA ARG A 446 -2.75 24.12 8.61
C ARG A 446 -2.63 22.65 9.00
N VAL A 447 -1.73 22.38 9.94
CA VAL A 447 -1.52 21.05 10.48
C VAL A 447 -1.60 21.09 12.00
N ILE A 448 -2.29 20.12 12.60
CA ILE A 448 -2.21 19.80 14.02
C ILE A 448 -1.47 18.48 14.15
N THR A 449 -0.44 18.42 14.99
CA THR A 449 0.18 17.15 15.39
C THR A 449 -0.25 16.80 16.81
N VAL A 450 -0.62 15.55 17.05
CA VAL A 450 -1.03 15.06 18.37
C VAL A 450 0.02 14.07 18.87
N GLY A 451 0.62 14.34 20.02
CA GLY A 451 1.65 13.48 20.61
C GLY A 451 3.00 13.56 19.89
N GLU A 452 3.60 12.39 19.62
CA GLU A 452 4.92 12.33 18.99
C GLU A 452 4.85 12.70 17.50
N VAL A 453 5.82 13.48 17.03
CA VAL A 453 5.96 13.83 15.62
C VAL A 453 6.93 12.88 14.93
N ALA A 454 6.73 12.66 13.63
CA ALA A 454 7.62 11.79 12.87
C ALA A 454 9.07 12.29 12.92
N SER A 455 9.99 11.35 13.09
CA SER A 455 11.43 11.57 13.12
C SER A 455 12.15 10.92 11.93
N GLN A 456 11.42 10.17 11.12
CA GLN A 456 11.94 9.42 9.99
C GLN A 456 11.19 9.76 8.69
N ILE A 457 11.90 9.69 7.56
CA ILE A 457 11.29 9.71 6.23
C ILE A 457 11.54 8.35 5.60
N GLU A 458 10.47 7.63 5.25
CA GLU A 458 10.54 6.28 4.65
C GLU A 458 11.38 5.30 5.47
N GLY A 459 11.25 5.35 6.81
CA GLY A 459 12.01 4.52 7.74
C GLY A 459 13.46 4.94 7.98
N VAL A 460 13.94 5.99 7.32
CA VAL A 460 15.30 6.52 7.49
C VAL A 460 15.29 7.69 8.46
N PRO A 461 16.14 7.72 9.50
CA PRO A 461 16.29 8.87 10.39
C PRO A 461 16.52 10.17 9.62
N ALA A 462 15.66 11.16 9.86
CA ALA A 462 15.62 12.41 9.10
C ALA A 462 15.13 13.60 9.94
N ALA A 463 15.41 13.59 11.25
CA ALA A 463 14.95 14.59 12.19
C ALA A 463 15.29 16.02 11.76
N ASP A 464 16.52 16.25 11.28
CA ASP A 464 16.96 17.58 10.80
C ASP A 464 16.16 18.06 9.58
N GLN A 465 15.80 17.15 8.68
CA GLN A 465 14.97 17.47 7.52
C GLN A 465 13.54 17.80 7.98
N LEU A 466 13.00 17.06 8.94
CA LEU A 466 11.64 17.27 9.44
C LEU A 466 11.51 18.47 10.38
N ALA A 467 12.62 18.98 10.94
CA ALA A 467 12.60 20.12 11.86
C ALA A 467 11.94 21.37 11.25
N ALA A 468 12.25 21.70 9.99
CA ALA A 468 11.65 22.84 9.31
C ALA A 468 10.13 22.68 9.13
N LEU A 469 9.67 21.46 8.83
CA LEU A 469 8.24 21.16 8.70
C LEU A 469 7.54 21.38 10.06
N TRP A 470 8.07 20.78 11.13
CA TRP A 470 7.41 20.82 12.42
C TRP A 470 7.53 22.16 13.15
N ASN A 471 8.49 23.01 12.78
CA ASN A 471 8.66 24.36 13.32
C ASN A 471 7.92 25.43 12.50
N HIS A 472 7.22 25.04 11.42
CA HIS A 472 6.46 25.98 10.61
C HIS A 472 5.34 26.63 11.43
N PRO A 473 5.09 27.95 11.34
CA PRO A 473 4.15 28.69 12.19
C PRO A 473 2.69 28.22 12.04
N SER A 474 2.32 27.61 10.92
CA SER A 474 0.99 27.02 10.70
C SER A 474 0.84 25.58 11.23
N VAL A 475 1.86 25.05 11.94
CA VAL A 475 1.80 23.75 12.62
C VAL A 475 1.58 23.96 14.11
N VAL A 476 0.49 23.39 14.64
CA VAL A 476 0.20 23.39 16.08
C VAL A 476 0.54 22.02 16.65
N ARG A 477 1.46 21.97 17.61
CA ARG A 477 1.82 20.73 18.30
C ARG A 477 1.07 20.61 19.62
N LEU A 478 0.32 19.52 19.77
CA LEU A 478 -0.47 19.24 20.95
C LEU A 478 0.03 17.96 21.63
N PRO A 479 -0.06 17.87 22.98
CA PRO A 479 0.03 16.58 23.64
C PRO A 479 -1.14 15.67 23.20
N GLU A 480 -1.08 14.39 23.56
CA GLU A 480 -2.21 13.47 23.37
C GLU A 480 -3.34 13.76 24.35
N ASP A 481 -4.06 14.86 24.10
CA ASP A 481 -5.11 15.38 24.98
C ASP A 481 -6.35 15.77 24.18
N PHE A 482 -7.51 15.28 24.64
CA PHE A 482 -8.80 15.51 24.02
C PHE A 482 -9.19 17.00 24.01
N ALA A 483 -9.04 17.69 25.15
CA ALA A 483 -9.51 19.06 25.31
C ALA A 483 -8.67 20.03 24.46
N ALA A 484 -7.35 19.83 24.44
CA ALA A 484 -6.43 20.61 23.61
C ALA A 484 -6.73 20.43 22.12
N LEU A 485 -7.02 19.19 21.68
CA LEU A 485 -7.43 18.93 20.30
C LEU A 485 -8.76 19.62 19.98
N GLN A 486 -9.76 19.50 20.86
CA GLN A 486 -11.07 20.14 20.68
C GLN A 486 -10.96 21.65 20.53
N GLU A 487 -10.30 22.32 21.47
CA GLU A 487 -10.13 23.77 21.46
C GLU A 487 -9.44 24.24 20.18
N THR A 488 -8.40 23.54 19.75
CA THR A 488 -7.64 23.89 18.55
C THR A 488 -8.47 23.67 17.29
N VAL A 489 -9.14 22.53 17.15
CA VAL A 489 -9.97 22.24 15.97
C VAL A 489 -11.14 23.22 15.88
N ASP A 490 -11.82 23.53 16.98
CA ASP A 490 -12.93 24.50 17.03
C ASP A 490 -12.49 25.92 16.68
N ALA A 491 -11.26 26.30 17.03
CA ALA A 491 -10.69 27.59 16.67
C ALA A 491 -10.36 27.70 15.16
N LEU A 492 -9.97 26.59 14.54
CA LEU A 492 -9.55 26.53 13.14
C LEU A 492 -10.69 26.27 12.17
N LEU A 493 -11.65 25.42 12.54
CA LEU A 493 -12.81 25.06 11.73
C LEU A 493 -14.07 25.64 12.38
N ARG A 494 -14.60 26.71 11.79
CA ARG A 494 -15.80 27.38 12.31
C ARG A 494 -17.04 26.53 12.01
N PRO A 495 -17.97 26.36 12.98
CA PRO A 495 -19.22 25.67 12.72
C PRO A 495 -20.11 26.48 11.78
N MET A 496 -20.86 25.78 10.93
CA MET A 496 -21.91 26.40 10.09
C MET A 496 -23.09 26.87 10.93
N VAL A 497 -23.51 26.01 11.88
CA VAL A 497 -24.69 26.24 12.70
C VAL A 497 -24.26 26.11 14.15
N ARG A 498 -24.51 27.15 14.95
CA ARG A 498 -24.42 27.08 16.41
C ARG A 498 -25.83 26.98 16.96
N VAL A 499 -26.09 25.91 17.70
CA VAL A 499 -27.31 25.73 18.49
C VAL A 499 -27.00 26.15 19.91
N THR A 500 -27.71 27.16 20.41
CA THR A 500 -27.54 27.69 21.77
C THR A 500 -28.79 27.44 22.60
N TYR A 501 -28.62 27.19 23.88
CA TYR A 501 -29.69 27.26 24.86
C TYR A 501 -30.19 28.71 25.00
N PRO A 502 -31.41 28.94 25.53
CA PRO A 502 -31.92 30.29 25.78
C PRO A 502 -31.04 31.16 26.68
N ASN A 503 -30.19 30.55 27.53
CA ASN A 503 -29.23 31.24 28.39
C ASN A 503 -27.93 31.64 27.67
N GLY A 504 -27.82 31.40 26.35
CA GLY A 504 -26.65 31.72 25.55
C GLY A 504 -25.55 30.65 25.52
N ASN A 505 -25.64 29.62 26.37
CA ASN A 505 -24.67 28.52 26.35
C ASN A 505 -24.80 27.71 25.05
N ILE A 506 -23.68 27.31 24.47
CA ILE A 506 -23.68 26.46 23.28
C ILE A 506 -24.23 25.08 23.69
N CYS A 507 -25.33 24.68 23.06
CA CYS A 507 -25.92 23.34 23.20
C CYS A 507 -25.22 22.36 22.26
N ARG A 508 -25.06 22.73 20.98
CA ARG A 508 -24.46 21.90 19.94
C ARG A 508 -23.98 22.75 18.77
N SER A 509 -22.88 22.37 18.14
CA SER A 509 -22.40 22.99 16.90
C SER A 509 -22.48 21.98 15.75
N VAL A 510 -22.81 22.42 14.54
CA VAL A 510 -22.81 21.60 13.32
C VAL A 510 -21.74 22.12 12.37
N TYR A 511 -20.75 21.28 12.11
CA TYR A 511 -19.60 21.54 11.24
C TYR A 511 -19.84 20.90 9.86
N ALA A 512 -20.98 21.25 9.24
CA ALA A 512 -21.39 20.94 7.86
C ALA A 512 -20.63 21.76 6.79
N ARG A 513 -20.85 21.50 5.50
CA ARG A 513 -21.04 22.57 4.50
C ARG A 513 -22.25 22.19 3.66
N VAL A 514 -23.21 23.09 3.53
CA VAL A 514 -24.31 22.93 2.57
C VAL A 514 -23.80 23.57 1.30
N VAL A 515 -23.43 22.75 0.32
CA VAL A 515 -22.99 23.19 -1.01
C VAL A 515 -24.09 22.89 -2.01
#